data_AF-A0A510X547-F1
#
_entry.id   AF-A0A510X547-F1
#
_cell.length_a   1.000
_cell.length_b   1.000
_cell.length_c   1.000
_cell.angle_alpha   90.00
_cell.angle_beta   90.00
_cell.angle_gamma   90.00
#
_symmetry.space_group_name_H-M   'P 1'
#
loop_
_entity.id
_entity.type
_entity.pdbx_description
1 polymer ?
#
loop_
_entity_poly.entity_id
_entity_poly.type
_entity_poly.pdbx_seq_one_letter_code
_entity_poly.pdbx_strand_id
1 'polypeptide(L)'
;MARYDWEAIKADFRTGRYSLQQLSDRHGPNKSTISKKADKEAWEKDLSDAVRQRTREKVSRAQLDPAAREVLDKSDEELVEEAASLNAAIVQGHRKHLERWRNLAGKYAELLEAQLDRGALAVQLKSGDVAEVDLPLDYVGKSMASGTQALERVVKLERQAYGMDEEQTDPGMTFEELMASVAPDDDGEE
;
A
#
# COMPACT_ATOMS: atom_id res chain seq x y z
N MET A 1 -49.16 -6.62 -25.98
CA MET A 1 -47.88 -5.89 -25.92
C MET A 1 -48.16 -4.42 -25.68
N ALA A 2 -47.51 -3.80 -24.69
CA ALA A 2 -47.64 -2.36 -24.48
C ALA A 2 -47.07 -1.61 -25.69
N ARG A 3 -47.83 -0.65 -26.22
CA ARG A 3 -47.50 0.12 -27.43
C ARG A 3 -46.26 1.02 -27.27
N TYR A 4 -45.85 1.28 -26.03
CA TYR A 4 -44.70 2.13 -25.68
C TYR A 4 -43.94 1.51 -24.51
N ASP A 5 -42.62 1.68 -24.51
CA ASP A 5 -41.73 1.27 -23.41
C ASP A 5 -41.76 2.30 -22.28
N TRP A 6 -42.68 2.10 -21.33
CA TRP A 6 -42.88 3.01 -20.22
C TRP A 6 -41.71 3.02 -19.22
N GLU A 7 -40.94 1.94 -19.11
CA GLU A 7 -39.76 1.88 -18.24
C GLU A 7 -38.62 2.75 -18.80
N ALA A 8 -38.37 2.68 -20.11
CA ALA A 8 -37.40 3.55 -20.77
C ALA A 8 -37.81 5.04 -20.68
N ILE A 9 -39.09 5.35 -20.87
CA ILE A 9 -39.61 6.71 -20.74
C ILE A 9 -39.44 7.22 -19.29
N LYS A 10 -39.76 6.39 -18.29
CA LYS A 10 -39.61 6.73 -16.87
C LYS A 10 -38.15 6.97 -16.50
N ALA A 11 -37.24 6.10 -16.97
CA ALA A 11 -35.80 6.26 -16.75
C ALA A 11 -35.28 7.60 -17.30
N ASP A 12 -35.60 7.91 -18.56
CA ASP A 12 -35.22 9.19 -19.17
C ASP A 12 -35.89 10.40 -18.48
N PHE A 13 -37.15 10.28 -18.06
CA PHE A 13 -37.86 11.31 -17.32
C PHE A 13 -37.17 11.63 -15.99
N ARG A 14 -36.78 10.60 -15.22
CA ARG A 14 -36.09 10.73 -13.92
C ARG A 14 -34.75 11.47 -14.03
N THR A 15 -34.06 11.35 -15.17
CA THR A 15 -32.81 12.11 -15.41
C THR A 15 -33.02 13.63 -15.49
N GLY A 16 -34.25 14.09 -15.75
CA GLY A 16 -34.57 15.50 -15.93
C GLY A 16 -33.91 16.18 -17.14
N ARG A 17 -33.16 15.41 -17.96
CA ARG A 17 -32.41 15.90 -19.14
C ARG A 17 -33.32 16.29 -20.30
N TYR A 18 -34.44 15.60 -20.46
CA TYR A 18 -35.35 15.76 -21.59
C TYR A 18 -36.63 16.46 -21.15
N SER A 19 -37.11 17.37 -21.99
CA SER A 19 -38.48 17.90 -21.88
C SER A 19 -39.51 16.84 -22.28
N LEU A 20 -40.76 17.01 -21.85
CA LEU A 20 -41.86 16.12 -22.24
C LEU A 20 -42.05 16.03 -23.76
N GLN A 21 -41.76 17.11 -24.49
CA GLN A 21 -41.79 17.11 -25.95
C GLN A 21 -40.69 16.21 -26.52
N GLN A 22 -39.47 16.31 -26.01
CA GLN A 22 -38.36 15.46 -26.45
C GLN A 22 -38.56 13.99 -26.07
N LEU A 23 -39.18 13.70 -24.93
CA LEU A 23 -39.56 12.33 -24.56
C LEU A 23 -40.62 11.77 -25.52
N SER A 24 -41.57 12.61 -25.94
CA SER A 24 -42.58 12.25 -26.94
C SER A 24 -41.94 11.95 -28.29
N ASP A 25 -41.01 12.80 -28.74
CA ASP A 25 -40.32 12.62 -30.02
C ASP A 25 -39.42 11.36 -30.01
N ARG A 26 -38.82 11.02 -28.85
CA ARG A 26 -37.90 9.89 -28.70
C ARG A 26 -38.60 8.54 -28.55
N HIS A 27 -39.67 8.49 -27.76
CA HIS A 27 -40.31 7.23 -27.36
C HIS A 27 -41.66 6.99 -28.03
N GLY A 28 -42.26 8.02 -28.63
CA GLY A 28 -43.50 7.95 -29.42
C GLY A 28 -44.81 8.40 -28.76
N PRO A 29 -45.07 8.25 -27.43
CA PRO A 29 -46.32 8.73 -26.86
C PRO A 29 -46.37 10.26 -26.78
N ASN A 30 -47.53 10.84 -27.06
CA ASN A 30 -47.76 12.28 -26.94
C ASN A 30 -47.39 12.79 -25.53
N LYS A 31 -46.77 13.98 -25.44
CA LYS A 31 -46.43 14.69 -24.19
C LYS A 31 -47.54 14.66 -23.14
N SER A 32 -48.81 14.79 -23.55
CA SER A 32 -49.96 14.79 -22.64
C SER A 32 -50.21 13.42 -22.02
N THR A 33 -49.95 12.34 -22.76
CA THR A 33 -50.01 10.96 -22.28
C THR A 33 -48.88 10.68 -21.30
N ILE A 34 -47.66 11.17 -21.59
CA ILE A 34 -46.50 11.04 -20.69
C ILE A 34 -46.76 11.79 -19.38
N SER A 35 -47.25 13.04 -19.43
CA SER A 35 -47.58 13.83 -18.24
C SER A 35 -48.61 13.12 -17.35
N LYS A 36 -49.74 12.69 -17.92
CA LYS A 36 -50.79 11.99 -17.16
C LYS A 36 -50.28 10.70 -16.52
N LYS A 37 -49.36 9.99 -17.18
CA LYS A 37 -48.76 8.76 -16.66
C LYS A 37 -47.79 9.07 -15.52
N ALA A 38 -46.94 10.09 -15.70
CA ALA A 38 -46.03 10.58 -14.67
C ALA A 38 -46.78 11.06 -13.42
N ASP A 39 -47.87 11.81 -13.58
CA ASP A 39 -48.71 12.28 -12.48
C ASP A 39 -49.40 11.12 -11.75
N LYS A 40 -49.95 10.16 -12.51
CA LYS A 40 -50.62 8.98 -11.97
C LYS A 40 -49.68 8.07 -11.16
N GLU A 41 -48.44 7.98 -11.58
CA GLU A 41 -47.42 7.11 -10.98
C GLU A 41 -46.38 7.87 -10.14
N ALA A 42 -46.64 9.15 -9.87
CA ALA A 42 -45.78 10.04 -9.08
C ALA A 42 -44.30 9.99 -9.49
N TRP A 43 -44.02 10.12 -10.79
CA TRP A 43 -42.63 10.15 -11.26
C TRP A 43 -41.95 11.45 -10.85
N GLU A 44 -40.75 11.35 -10.30
CA GLU A 44 -39.93 12.49 -9.88
C GLU A 44 -38.62 12.55 -10.66
N LYS A 45 -38.00 13.74 -10.73
CA LYS A 45 -36.71 13.96 -11.41
C LYS A 45 -35.53 13.77 -10.44
N ASP A 46 -35.56 12.69 -9.69
CA ASP A 46 -34.62 12.39 -8.61
C ASP A 46 -33.18 12.15 -9.09
N LEU A 47 -32.98 11.73 -10.33
CA LEU A 47 -31.65 11.54 -10.92
C LEU A 47 -31.06 12.82 -11.53
N SER A 48 -31.81 13.91 -11.57
CA SER A 48 -31.36 15.14 -12.26
C SER A 48 -30.12 15.78 -11.63
N ASP A 49 -30.00 15.77 -10.31
CA ASP A 49 -28.83 16.31 -9.61
C ASP A 49 -27.61 15.40 -9.75
N ALA A 50 -27.79 14.07 -9.67
CA ALA A 50 -26.74 13.11 -9.94
C ALA A 50 -26.18 13.26 -11.37
N VAL A 51 -27.06 13.45 -12.37
CA VAL A 51 -26.67 13.69 -13.76
C VAL A 51 -25.89 15.00 -13.90
N ARG A 52 -26.32 16.07 -13.24
CA ARG A 52 -25.59 17.36 -13.24
C ARG A 52 -24.22 17.24 -12.60
N GLN A 53 -24.12 16.55 -11.46
CA GLN A 53 -22.85 16.30 -10.77
C GLN A 53 -21.89 15.51 -11.67
N ARG A 54 -22.33 14.37 -12.21
CA ARG A 54 -21.52 13.57 -13.15
C ARG A 54 -21.11 14.34 -14.40
N THR A 55 -21.96 15.22 -14.89
CA THR A 55 -21.63 16.08 -16.05
C THR A 55 -20.53 17.08 -15.71
N ARG A 56 -20.61 17.73 -14.55
CA ARG A 56 -19.55 18.65 -14.07
C ARG A 56 -18.23 17.92 -13.84
N GLU A 57 -18.27 16.72 -13.26
CA GLU A 57 -17.09 15.86 -13.08
C GLU A 57 -16.44 15.53 -14.43
N LYS A 58 -17.22 15.11 -15.43
CA LYS A 58 -16.71 14.80 -16.78
C LYS A 58 -16.11 16.02 -17.48
N VAL A 59 -16.74 17.19 -17.37
CA VAL A 59 -16.23 18.44 -17.97
C VAL A 59 -14.96 18.90 -17.27
N SER A 60 -14.94 18.86 -15.93
CA SER A 60 -13.76 19.21 -15.12
C SER A 60 -12.59 18.29 -15.45
N ARG A 61 -12.81 16.96 -15.46
CA ARG A 61 -11.82 15.97 -15.89
C ARG A 61 -11.37 16.20 -17.34
N ALA A 62 -12.26 16.68 -18.20
CA ALA A 62 -11.91 16.99 -19.59
C ALA A 62 -11.05 18.27 -19.78
N GLN A 63 -10.95 19.10 -18.75
CA GLN A 63 -10.15 20.32 -18.74
C GLN A 63 -8.78 20.14 -18.09
N LEU A 64 -8.56 19.01 -17.43
CA LEU A 64 -7.26 18.68 -16.83
C LEU A 64 -6.20 18.45 -17.92
N ASP A 65 -4.98 18.88 -17.62
CA ASP A 65 -3.79 18.54 -18.41
C ASP A 65 -3.65 17.01 -18.53
N PRO A 66 -3.17 16.47 -19.68
CA PRO A 66 -2.90 15.05 -19.85
C PRO A 66 -2.22 14.36 -18.66
N ALA A 67 -1.21 14.97 -18.04
CA ALA A 67 -0.51 14.39 -16.89
C ALA A 67 -1.42 14.24 -15.65
N ALA A 68 -2.32 15.21 -15.43
CA ALA A 68 -3.26 15.17 -14.31
C ALA A 68 -4.43 14.19 -14.56
N ARG A 69 -4.79 13.95 -15.82
CA ARG A 69 -5.75 12.90 -16.20
C ARG A 69 -5.17 11.51 -16.00
N GLU A 70 -3.92 11.31 -16.42
CA GLU A 70 -3.21 10.04 -16.28
C GLU A 70 -3.15 9.58 -14.82
N VAL A 71 -2.85 10.49 -13.88
CA VAL A 71 -2.89 10.19 -12.45
C VAL A 71 -4.28 9.78 -11.95
N LEU A 72 -5.36 10.35 -12.49
CA LEU A 72 -6.75 10.06 -12.09
C LEU A 72 -7.35 8.85 -12.81
N ASP A 73 -6.70 8.38 -13.87
CA ASP A 73 -7.07 7.19 -14.64
C ASP A 73 -6.21 5.98 -14.25
N LYS A 74 -5.21 6.16 -13.35
CA LYS A 74 -4.48 5.06 -12.74
C LYS A 74 -5.47 4.06 -12.13
N SER A 75 -5.31 2.80 -12.48
CA SER A 75 -6.11 1.74 -11.87
C SER A 75 -5.71 1.57 -10.39
N ASP A 76 -6.62 0.99 -9.59
CA ASP A 76 -6.28 0.62 -8.21
C ASP A 76 -5.04 -0.29 -8.15
N GLU A 77 -4.83 -1.14 -9.17
CA GLU A 77 -3.66 -2.01 -9.32
C GLU A 77 -2.37 -1.21 -9.56
N GLU A 78 -2.40 -0.19 -10.42
CA GLU A 78 -1.24 0.69 -10.66
C GLU A 78 -0.87 1.52 -9.43
N LEU A 79 -1.87 2.00 -8.68
CA LEU A 79 -1.65 2.72 -7.43
C LEU A 79 -1.04 1.82 -6.35
N VAL A 80 -1.48 0.56 -6.27
CA VAL A 80 -0.92 -0.44 -5.35
C VAL A 80 0.52 -0.77 -5.73
N GLU A 81 0.82 -0.99 -7.01
CA GLU A 81 2.18 -1.32 -7.47
C GLU A 81 3.16 -0.16 -7.23
N GLU A 82 2.73 1.08 -7.47
CA GLU A 82 3.54 2.27 -7.16
C GLU A 82 3.83 2.38 -5.66
N ALA A 83 2.81 2.21 -4.81
CA ALA A 83 2.98 2.23 -3.37
C ALA A 83 3.89 1.08 -2.87
N ALA A 84 3.72 -0.13 -3.42
CA ALA A 84 4.54 -1.29 -3.12
C ALA A 84 6.01 -1.06 -3.53
N SER A 85 6.25 -0.49 -4.71
CA SER A 85 7.58 -0.14 -5.20
C SER A 85 8.27 0.89 -4.30
N LEU A 86 7.56 1.93 -3.85
CA LEU A 86 8.08 2.92 -2.90
C LEU A 86 8.42 2.29 -1.55
N ASN A 87 7.53 1.44 -1.02
CA ASN A 87 7.77 0.72 0.23
C ASN A 87 8.97 -0.23 0.12
N ALA A 88 9.10 -0.95 -1.00
CA ALA A 88 10.25 -1.80 -1.27
C ALA A 88 11.55 -0.99 -1.29
N ALA A 89 11.56 0.17 -1.94
CA ALA A 89 12.73 1.06 -1.96
C ALA A 89 13.12 1.52 -0.54
N ILE A 90 12.15 1.87 0.31
CA ILE A 90 12.38 2.24 1.71
C ILE A 90 12.98 1.07 2.50
N VAL A 91 12.38 -0.12 2.39
CA VAL A 91 12.86 -1.33 3.09
C VAL A 91 14.29 -1.67 2.66
N GLN A 92 14.60 -1.56 1.36
CA GLN A 92 15.97 -1.73 0.86
C GLN A 92 16.94 -0.70 1.44
N GLY A 93 16.51 0.57 1.56
CA GLY A 93 17.28 1.60 2.24
C GLY A 93 17.57 1.27 3.71
N HIS A 94 16.56 0.81 4.44
CA HIS A 94 16.72 0.37 5.84
C HIS A 94 17.69 -0.80 5.97
N ARG A 95 17.58 -1.81 5.10
CA ARG A 95 18.51 -2.96 5.09
C ARG A 95 19.96 -2.53 4.90
N LYS A 96 20.24 -1.62 3.95
CA LYS A 96 21.59 -1.07 3.74
C LYS A 96 22.11 -0.31 4.95
N HIS A 97 21.25 0.48 5.61
CA HIS A 97 21.64 1.18 6.84
C HIS A 97 21.97 0.21 7.98
N LEU A 98 21.14 -0.82 8.16
CA LEU A 98 21.34 -1.84 9.19
C LEU A 98 22.64 -2.63 8.95
N GLU A 99 22.92 -3.01 7.71
CA GLU A 99 24.20 -3.65 7.33
C GLU A 99 25.39 -2.76 7.71
N ARG A 100 25.32 -1.46 7.40
CA ARG A 100 26.37 -0.50 7.79
C ARG A 100 26.56 -0.44 9.30
N TRP A 101 25.47 -0.43 10.08
CA TRP A 101 25.54 -0.42 11.54
C TRP A 101 26.06 -1.73 12.12
N ARG A 102 25.69 -2.88 11.55
CA ARG A 102 26.29 -4.17 11.91
C ARG A 102 27.79 -4.18 11.67
N ASN A 103 28.24 -3.68 10.52
CA ASN A 103 29.66 -3.61 10.20
C ASN A 103 30.43 -2.71 11.18
N LEU A 104 29.82 -1.60 11.63
CA LEU A 104 30.41 -0.76 12.67
C LEU A 104 30.48 -1.47 14.03
N ALA A 105 29.43 -2.20 14.42
CA ALA A 105 29.43 -2.99 15.65
C ALA A 105 30.51 -4.08 15.64
N GLY A 106 30.72 -4.75 14.50
CA GLY A 106 31.80 -5.72 14.30
C GLY A 106 33.18 -5.08 14.49
N LYS A 107 33.45 -3.96 13.81
CA LYS A 107 34.72 -3.21 13.98
C LYS A 107 34.94 -2.74 15.41
N TYR A 108 33.88 -2.35 16.11
CA TYR A 108 33.97 -1.96 17.52
C TYR A 108 34.36 -3.15 18.41
N ALA A 109 33.77 -4.33 18.15
CA ALA A 109 34.15 -5.56 18.84
C ALA A 109 35.62 -5.93 18.58
N GLU A 110 36.07 -5.90 17.33
CA GLU A 110 37.47 -6.17 16.94
C GLU A 110 38.45 -5.22 17.67
N LEU A 111 38.12 -3.92 17.76
CA LEU A 111 38.93 -2.96 18.50
C LEU A 111 38.99 -3.26 20.00
N LEU A 112 37.86 -3.70 20.59
CA LEU A 112 37.81 -4.04 22.00
C LEU A 112 38.58 -5.33 22.31
N GLU A 113 38.50 -6.33 21.42
CA GLU A 113 39.31 -7.55 21.48
C GLU A 113 40.81 -7.22 21.44
N ALA A 114 41.23 -6.36 20.51
CA ALA A 114 42.62 -5.93 20.43
C ALA A 114 43.10 -5.18 21.68
N GLN A 115 42.24 -4.37 22.31
CA GLN A 115 42.54 -3.70 23.58
C GLN A 115 42.68 -4.71 24.73
N LEU A 116 41.80 -5.71 24.78
CA LEU A 116 41.84 -6.80 25.76
C LEU A 116 43.11 -7.64 25.66
N ASP A 117 43.50 -8.02 24.44
CA ASP A 117 44.71 -8.79 24.17
C ASP A 117 45.98 -8.03 24.59
N ARG A 118 46.00 -6.71 24.38
CA ARG A 118 47.10 -5.85 24.83
C ARG A 118 47.16 -5.72 26.35
N GLY A 119 46.02 -5.72 27.03
CA GLY A 119 45.91 -5.54 28.48
C GLY A 119 46.23 -4.12 28.98
N ALA A 120 46.52 -3.17 28.10
CA ALA A 120 46.88 -1.79 28.44
C ALA A 120 46.35 -0.78 27.41
N LEU A 121 46.07 0.44 27.87
CA LEU A 121 45.65 1.59 27.06
C LEU A 121 46.79 2.60 26.94
N ALA A 122 46.94 3.18 25.75
CA ALA A 122 47.80 4.34 25.54
C ALA A 122 47.00 5.62 25.80
N VAL A 123 47.45 6.43 26.76
CA VAL A 123 46.79 7.68 27.16
C VAL A 123 47.76 8.83 26.99
N GLN A 124 47.30 9.90 26.34
CA GLN A 124 48.09 11.13 26.21
C GLN A 124 48.01 11.95 27.50
N LEU A 125 49.17 12.20 28.10
CA LEU A 125 49.31 13.05 29.28
C LEU A 125 49.23 14.53 28.89
N LYS A 126 48.95 15.37 29.88
CA LYS A 126 48.94 16.84 29.71
C LYS A 126 50.30 17.40 29.27
N SER A 127 51.40 16.68 29.53
CA SER A 127 52.74 17.03 29.06
C SER A 127 52.94 16.80 27.55
N GLY A 128 52.02 16.09 26.88
CA GLY A 128 52.13 15.69 25.49
C GLY A 128 52.70 14.28 25.31
N ASP A 129 53.29 13.69 26.35
CA ASP A 129 53.82 12.33 26.34
C ASP A 129 52.70 11.28 26.32
N VAL A 130 52.95 10.12 25.73
CA VAL A 130 52.04 8.97 25.78
C VAL A 130 52.49 8.03 26.89
N ALA A 131 51.59 7.74 27.83
CA ALA A 131 51.79 6.75 28.87
C ALA A 131 50.92 5.52 28.61
N GLU A 132 51.43 4.34 28.97
CA GLU A 132 50.64 3.12 29.02
C GLU A 132 50.07 2.93 30.43
N VAL A 133 48.79 2.62 30.50
CA VAL A 133 48.09 2.32 31.75
C VAL A 133 47.36 1.00 31.60
N ASP A 134 47.21 0.25 32.69
CA ASP A 134 46.45 -1.00 32.70
C ASP A 134 45.03 -0.78 32.17
N LEU A 135 44.53 -1.73 31.38
CA LEU A 135 43.18 -1.69 30.85
C LEU A 135 42.16 -1.79 32.00
N PRO A 136 41.36 -0.75 32.28
CA PRO A 136 40.43 -0.79 33.39
C PRO A 136 39.26 -1.74 33.09
N LEU A 137 39.01 -2.72 33.95
CA LEU A 137 37.93 -3.69 33.76
C LEU A 137 36.53 -3.04 33.77
N ASP A 138 36.33 -1.93 34.50
CA ASP A 138 35.08 -1.16 34.46
C ASP A 138 34.83 -0.52 33.08
N TYR A 139 35.88 -0.02 32.42
CA TYR A 139 35.79 0.48 31.04
C TYR A 139 35.42 -0.64 30.07
N VAL A 140 36.03 -1.82 30.21
CA VAL A 140 35.70 -3.00 29.40
C VAL A 140 34.23 -3.38 29.60
N GLY A 141 33.78 -3.47 30.86
CA GLY A 141 32.39 -3.83 31.17
C GLY A 141 31.38 -2.86 30.55
N LYS A 142 31.63 -1.55 30.64
CA LYS A 142 30.79 -0.51 30.02
C LYS A 142 30.80 -0.58 28.48
N SER A 143 31.98 -0.83 27.90
CA SER A 143 32.16 -0.98 26.45
C SER A 143 31.41 -2.20 25.92
N MET A 144 31.54 -3.35 26.58
CA MET A 144 30.79 -4.55 26.24
C MET A 144 29.29 -4.35 26.38
N ALA A 145 28.81 -3.77 27.49
CA ALA A 145 27.39 -3.52 27.69
C ALA A 145 26.80 -2.60 26.61
N SER A 146 27.54 -1.56 26.22
CA SER A 146 27.12 -0.64 25.15
C SER A 146 27.11 -1.33 23.78
N GLY A 147 28.15 -2.13 23.50
CA GLY A 147 28.27 -2.88 22.25
C GLY A 147 27.19 -3.94 22.06
N THR A 148 26.91 -4.75 23.10
CA THR A 148 25.86 -5.78 23.04
C THR A 148 24.48 -5.17 22.90
N GLN A 149 24.19 -4.07 23.61
CA GLN A 149 22.95 -3.32 23.47
C GLN A 149 22.77 -2.69 22.07
N ALA A 150 23.86 -2.25 21.44
CA ALA A 150 23.81 -1.76 20.06
C ALA A 150 23.53 -2.91 19.08
N LEU A 151 24.24 -4.03 19.25
CA LEU A 151 24.05 -5.22 18.43
C LEU A 151 22.64 -5.80 18.53
N GLU A 152 22.09 -5.91 19.73
CA GLU A 152 20.71 -6.37 19.98
C GLU A 152 19.70 -5.53 19.18
N ARG A 153 19.83 -4.21 19.21
CA ARG A 153 18.94 -3.29 18.47
C ARG A 153 19.07 -3.49 16.96
N VAL A 154 20.29 -3.60 16.43
CA VAL A 154 20.51 -3.84 14.99
C VAL A 154 19.90 -5.17 14.57
N VAL A 155 20.15 -6.24 15.32
CA VAL A 155 19.58 -7.58 15.04
C VAL A 155 18.06 -7.54 15.06
N LYS A 156 17.45 -6.90 16.07
CA LYS A 156 15.98 -6.76 16.15
C LYS A 156 15.41 -6.03 14.93
N LEU A 157 15.99 -4.89 14.55
CA LEU A 157 15.51 -4.11 13.42
C LEU A 157 15.68 -4.85 12.08
N GLU A 158 16.72 -5.66 11.95
CA GLU A 158 16.88 -6.49 10.76
C GLU A 158 15.87 -7.62 10.70
N ARG A 159 15.62 -8.32 11.81
CA ARG A 159 14.58 -9.36 11.85
C ARG A 159 13.24 -8.79 11.36
N GLN A 160 12.90 -7.59 11.80
CA GLN A 160 11.74 -6.85 11.31
C GLN A 160 11.85 -6.52 9.82
N ALA A 161 12.98 -5.97 9.35
CA ALA A 161 13.17 -5.63 7.95
C ALA A 161 13.19 -6.84 6.98
N TYR A 162 13.43 -8.05 7.49
CA TYR A 162 13.38 -9.31 6.75
C TYR A 162 12.09 -10.10 6.99
N GLY A 163 11.12 -9.56 7.75
CA GLY A 163 9.85 -10.24 8.04
C GLY A 163 10.00 -11.49 8.94
N MET A 164 11.11 -11.63 9.67
CA MET A 164 11.38 -12.78 10.55
C MET A 164 10.58 -12.75 11.86
N ASP A 165 9.93 -11.62 12.15
CA ASP A 165 9.11 -11.40 13.34
C ASP A 165 7.60 -11.39 13.02
N GLU A 166 7.22 -11.59 11.75
CA GLU A 166 5.81 -11.73 11.37
C GLU A 166 5.35 -13.15 11.75
N GLU A 167 4.31 -13.27 12.58
CA GLU A 167 3.59 -14.53 12.70
C GLU A 167 3.08 -14.87 11.31
N GLN A 168 3.45 -16.04 10.77
CA GLN A 168 2.87 -16.56 9.55
C GLN A 168 1.35 -16.63 9.75
N THR A 169 0.66 -15.57 9.34
CA THR A 169 -0.79 -15.55 9.27
C THR A 169 -1.16 -16.06 7.91
N ASP A 170 -0.66 -17.24 7.58
CA ASP A 170 -1.19 -18.02 6.49
C ASP A 170 -2.14 -19.03 7.16
N PRO A 171 -3.45 -19.00 6.90
CA PRO A 171 -4.23 -20.24 6.91
C PRO A 171 -3.71 -21.06 5.73
N GLY A 172 -2.45 -21.48 5.81
CA GLY A 172 -1.75 -22.18 4.77
C GLY A 172 -2.54 -23.44 4.51
N MET A 173 -2.88 -23.64 3.23
CA MET A 173 -3.48 -24.86 2.76
C MET A 173 -2.80 -26.03 3.48
N THR A 174 -3.62 -26.81 4.18
CA THR A 174 -3.17 -27.98 4.89
C THR A 174 -2.35 -28.84 3.94
N PHE A 175 -1.39 -29.60 4.47
CA PHE A 175 -0.60 -30.55 3.66
C PHE A 175 -1.48 -31.43 2.76
N GLU A 176 -2.70 -31.71 3.22
CA GLU A 176 -3.75 -32.45 2.49
C GLU A 176 -4.29 -31.69 1.28
N GLU A 177 -4.54 -30.38 1.39
CA GLU A 177 -4.95 -29.51 0.27
C GLU A 177 -3.84 -29.34 -0.77
N LEU A 178 -2.59 -29.29 -0.32
CA LEU A 178 -1.41 -29.24 -1.20
C LEU A 178 -1.25 -30.55 -1.98
N MET A 179 -1.43 -31.70 -1.33
CA MET A 179 -1.41 -33.02 -1.98
C MET A 179 -2.57 -33.21 -2.96
N ALA A 180 -3.76 -32.68 -2.65
CA ALA A 180 -4.92 -32.73 -3.54
C ALA A 180 -4.71 -31.89 -4.82
N SER A 181 -3.99 -30.77 -4.73
CA SER A 181 -3.71 -29.91 -5.89
C SER A 181 -2.67 -30.48 -6.87
N VAL A 182 -1.85 -31.44 -6.42
CA VAL A 182 -0.77 -32.08 -7.19
C VAL A 182 -1.15 -33.50 -7.62
N ALA A 183 -2.24 -34.05 -7.08
CA ALA A 183 -2.79 -35.30 -7.57
C ALA A 183 -3.28 -35.06 -9.02
N PRO A 184 -2.73 -35.76 -10.02
CA PRO A 184 -3.32 -35.74 -11.35
C PRO A 184 -4.75 -36.27 -11.23
N ASP A 185 -5.69 -35.59 -11.89
CA ASP A 185 -7.04 -36.12 -12.08
C ASP A 185 -6.87 -37.55 -12.61
N ASP A 186 -7.24 -38.53 -11.79
CA ASP A 186 -7.41 -39.92 -12.23
C ASP A 186 -8.67 -39.90 -13.09
N ASP A 187 -8.49 -39.41 -14.32
CA ASP A 187 -9.42 -39.59 -15.42
C ASP A 187 -9.56 -41.09 -15.59
N GLY A 188 -10.62 -41.61 -14.96
CA GLY A 188 -11.02 -42.99 -15.10
C GLY A 188 -11.23 -43.29 -16.58
N GLU A 189 -10.33 -44.08 -17.14
CA GLU A 189 -10.59 -44.83 -18.36
C GLU A 189 -10.30 -46.32 -18.11
N GLU A 190 -11.41 -47.06 -18.13
CA GLU A 190 -11.64 -48.50 -18.37
C GLU A 190 -11.46 -49.52 -17.24
#